data_AF-A0A1Y5MSY5-F1
#
_entry.id   AF-A0A1Y5MSY5-F1
#
_cell.length_a   1.000
_cell.length_b   1.000
_cell.length_c   1.000
_cell.angle_alpha   90.00
_cell.angle_beta   90.00
_cell.angle_gamma   90.00
#
_symmetry.space_group_name_H-M   'P 1'
#
loop_
_entity.id
_entity.type
_entity.pdbx_description
1 polymer ?
#
loop_
_entity_poly.entity_id
_entity_poly.type
_entity_poly.pdbx_seq_one_letter_code
_entity_poly.pdbx_strand_id
1 'polypeptide(L)'
;MTKYLIEFEKFRPEDDQDLFNAVDTFTRENFAAVEFLRPGRDKKSDFLQAQNCVGIIQTKSGDSLEILPKIHDNDNGSNKEAVENSKRILLRMLKTLKNHPFKNINIANLKSLNLPLLEIFISMFLGEVSKLIKIGIKSDYVELEDNLKIFKRKTKNLGANT
;
A
#
# COMPACT_ATOMS: atom_id res chain seq x y z
N MET A 1 -6.02 -9.20 12.31
CA MET A 1 -7.32 -8.51 12.23
C MET A 1 -7.13 -7.16 11.55
N THR A 2 -8.09 -6.74 10.72
CA THR A 2 -8.06 -5.43 10.07
C THR A 2 -9.05 -4.51 10.78
N LYS A 3 -8.57 -3.36 11.25
CA LYS A 3 -9.41 -2.26 11.73
C LYS A 3 -9.32 -1.07 10.79
N TYR A 4 -10.38 -0.28 10.77
CA TYR A 4 -10.41 1.00 10.07
C TYR A 4 -10.48 2.15 11.08
N LEU A 5 -9.99 3.31 10.65
CA LEU A 5 -10.01 4.58 11.36
C LEU A 5 -10.28 5.68 10.33
N ILE A 6 -11.14 6.65 10.63
CA ILE A 6 -11.30 7.80 9.73
C ILE A 6 -10.22 8.84 10.05
N GLU A 7 -9.76 9.60 9.05
CA GLU A 7 -8.89 10.76 9.26
C GLU A 7 -9.39 11.66 10.40
N PHE A 8 -8.45 12.12 11.24
CA PHE A 8 -8.70 12.92 12.45
C PHE A 8 -9.40 12.21 13.62
N GLU A 9 -9.81 10.95 13.47
CA GLU A 9 -10.31 10.14 14.59
C GLU A 9 -9.17 9.64 15.49
N LYS A 10 -9.55 9.30 16.72
CA LYS A 10 -8.66 8.76 17.74
C LYS A 10 -8.80 7.24 17.77
N PHE A 11 -7.70 6.54 17.59
CA PHE A 11 -7.57 5.13 17.91
C PHE A 11 -7.09 4.97 19.35
N ARG A 12 -7.75 4.10 20.12
CA ARG A 12 -7.48 3.90 21.54
C ARG A 12 -7.16 2.44 21.89
N PRO A 13 -6.48 2.20 23.02
CA PRO A 13 -6.19 0.83 23.46
C PRO A 13 -7.45 -0.02 23.73
N GLU A 14 -8.56 0.63 24.10
CA GLU A 14 -9.86 -0.02 24.30
C GLU A 14 -10.45 -0.62 23.01
N ASP A 15 -10.03 -0.14 21.84
CA ASP A 15 -10.50 -0.64 20.55
C ASP A 15 -9.82 -1.97 20.19
N ASP A 16 -8.50 -2.05 20.40
CA ASP A 16 -7.62 -3.21 20.22
C ASP A 16 -6.24 -2.92 20.81
N GLN A 17 -5.96 -3.52 21.96
CA GLN A 17 -4.77 -3.23 22.77
C GLN A 17 -3.47 -3.65 22.07
N ASP A 18 -3.46 -4.83 21.43
CA ASP A 18 -2.26 -5.38 20.80
C ASP A 18 -1.89 -4.58 19.56
N LEU A 19 -2.89 -4.26 18.73
CA LEU A 19 -2.72 -3.39 17.57
C LEU A 19 -2.29 -1.97 18.00
N PHE A 20 -2.90 -1.42 19.05
CA PHE A 20 -2.52 -0.09 19.57
C PHE A 20 -1.06 -0.03 19.98
N ASN A 21 -0.59 -0.99 20.79
CA ASN A 21 0.80 -1.03 21.24
C ASN A 21 1.78 -1.15 20.07
N ALA A 22 1.46 -2.00 19.09
CA ALA A 22 2.29 -2.21 17.91
C ALA A 22 2.36 -0.96 17.02
N VAL A 23 1.23 -0.27 16.81
CA VAL A 23 1.18 0.97 16.03
C VAL A 23 1.86 2.12 16.78
N ASP A 24 1.66 2.27 18.10
CA ASP A 24 2.33 3.30 18.91
C ASP A 24 3.86 3.12 18.87
N THR A 25 4.33 1.88 18.99
CA THR A 25 5.77 1.55 18.85
C THR A 25 6.29 1.96 17.47
N PHE A 26 5.58 1.57 16.41
CA PHE A 26 5.94 1.94 15.04
C PHE A 26 5.96 3.46 14.82
N THR A 27 4.96 4.19 15.33
CA THR A 27 4.88 5.64 15.23
C THR A 27 6.04 6.32 15.95
N ARG A 28 6.44 5.84 17.14
CA ARG A 28 7.58 6.39 17.87
C ARG A 28 8.92 6.13 17.18
N GLU A 29 9.10 4.94 16.61
CA GLU A 29 10.30 4.58 15.84
C GLU A 29 10.46 5.43 14.56
N ASN A 30 9.35 5.84 13.95
CA ASN A 30 9.35 6.53 12.64
C ASN A 30 8.94 8.01 12.72
N PHE A 31 8.84 8.58 13.93
CA PHE A 31 8.29 9.91 14.19
C PHE A 31 8.98 11.04 13.40
N ALA A 32 10.28 10.90 13.13
CA ALA A 32 11.06 11.91 12.40
C ALA A 32 10.77 11.97 10.89
N ALA A 33 10.14 10.93 10.32
CA ALA A 33 9.98 10.80 8.87
C ALA A 33 8.61 11.26 8.36
N VAL A 34 7.53 11.05 9.13
CA VAL A 34 6.16 11.38 8.71
C VAL A 34 5.20 11.42 9.90
N GLU A 35 4.40 12.48 10.00
CA GLU A 35 3.35 12.64 11.00
C GLU A 35 2.02 12.03 10.53
N PHE A 36 1.97 10.70 10.34
CA PHE A 36 0.72 10.01 9.98
C PHE A 36 -0.22 9.81 11.18
N LEU A 37 0.35 9.63 12.37
CA LEU A 37 -0.38 9.50 13.63
C LEU A 37 0.23 10.42 14.68
N ARG A 38 -0.62 11.16 15.39
CA ARG A 38 -0.23 12.01 16.50
C ARG A 38 -0.56 11.30 17.82
N PRO A 39 0.46 10.90 18.60
CA PRO A 39 0.23 10.40 19.95
C PRO A 39 -0.26 11.52 20.87
N GLY A 40 -1.16 11.19 21.77
CA GLY A 40 -1.69 12.11 22.77
C GLY A 40 -2.29 11.38 23.96
N ARG A 41 -2.60 12.14 25.01
CA ARG A 41 -3.25 11.66 26.23
C ARG A 41 -4.40 12.59 26.56
N ASP A 42 -5.58 12.04 26.82
CA ASP A 42 -6.71 12.79 27.36
C ASP A 42 -7.15 12.19 28.70
N LYS A 43 -8.25 12.70 29.29
CA LYS A 43 -8.78 12.23 30.58
C LYS A 43 -9.22 10.76 30.55
N LYS A 44 -9.48 10.20 29.37
CA LYS A 44 -9.97 8.84 29.20
C LYS A 44 -8.81 7.85 29.08
N SER A 45 -7.89 8.10 28.15
CA SER A 45 -6.75 7.22 27.90
C SER A 45 -5.69 7.88 27.01
N ASP A 46 -4.60 7.14 26.79
CA ASP A 46 -3.70 7.37 25.66
C ASP A 46 -4.45 7.13 24.34
N PHE A 47 -4.08 7.87 23.30
CA PHE A 47 -4.67 7.75 21.98
C PHE A 47 -3.65 8.05 20.87
N LEU A 48 -3.90 7.48 19.69
CA LEU A 48 -3.22 7.81 18.44
C LEU A 48 -4.24 8.48 17.52
N GLN A 49 -4.01 9.73 17.16
CA GLN A 49 -4.94 10.46 16.29
C GLN A 49 -4.43 10.46 14.84
N ALA A 50 -5.25 9.94 13.92
CA ALA A 50 -4.99 10.04 12.48
C ALA A 50 -4.86 11.51 12.06
N GLN A 51 -3.88 11.82 11.22
CA GLN A 51 -3.72 13.15 10.65
C GLN A 51 -4.31 13.21 9.24
N ASN A 52 -3.85 14.16 8.41
CA ASN A 52 -4.20 14.25 6.99
C ASN A 52 -3.37 13.24 6.18
N CYS A 53 -3.71 11.97 6.35
CA CYS A 53 -3.12 10.89 5.60
C CYS A 53 -4.10 9.73 5.51
N VAL A 54 -4.19 9.13 4.33
CA VAL A 54 -4.98 7.93 4.07
C VAL A 54 -4.06 6.81 3.65
N GLY A 55 -4.36 5.59 4.07
CA GLY A 55 -3.49 4.45 3.78
C GLY A 55 -3.64 3.31 4.76
N ILE A 56 -2.57 2.55 4.91
CA ILE A 56 -2.55 1.31 5.71
C ILE A 56 -1.28 1.29 6.52
N ILE A 57 -1.40 0.91 7.78
CA ILE A 57 -0.28 0.58 8.65
C ILE A 57 -0.40 -0.91 8.96
N GLN A 58 0.55 -1.71 8.50
CA GLN A 58 0.61 -3.13 8.80
C GLN A 58 1.70 -3.39 9.84
N THR A 59 1.31 -4.07 10.91
CA THR A 59 2.20 -4.46 12.01
C THR A 59 2.93 -5.76 11.68
N LYS A 60 3.99 -6.06 12.43
CA LYS A 60 4.78 -7.30 12.25
C LYS A 60 3.97 -8.57 12.55
N SER A 61 2.89 -8.49 13.33
CA SER A 61 1.96 -9.61 13.58
C SER A 61 1.03 -9.90 12.40
N GLY A 62 0.98 -9.01 11.40
CA GLY A 62 0.06 -9.09 10.26
C GLY A 62 -1.25 -8.33 10.47
N ASP A 63 -1.49 -7.79 11.66
CA ASP A 63 -2.64 -6.92 11.93
C ASP A 63 -2.48 -5.58 11.23
N SER A 64 -3.59 -4.98 10.81
CA SER A 64 -3.57 -3.77 10.00
C SER A 64 -4.58 -2.72 10.46
N LEU A 65 -4.12 -1.47 10.41
CA LEU A 65 -4.92 -0.27 10.62
C LEU A 65 -5.09 0.46 9.28
N GLU A 66 -6.31 0.55 8.78
CA GLU A 66 -6.69 1.24 7.56
C GLU A 66 -7.20 2.66 7.89
N ILE A 67 -6.49 3.69 7.43
CA ILE A 67 -6.90 5.07 7.60
C ILE A 67 -7.66 5.51 6.35
N LEU A 68 -8.95 5.79 6.51
CA LEU A 68 -9.89 6.12 5.43
C LEU A 68 -10.17 7.62 5.37
N PRO A 69 -10.44 8.17 4.18
CA PRO A 69 -10.67 9.60 4.01
C PRO A 69 -11.89 10.06 4.81
N LYS A 70 -11.81 11.27 5.35
CA LYS A 70 -12.96 11.92 5.98
C LYS A 70 -13.96 12.39 4.92
N ILE A 71 -15.10 11.72 4.84
CA ILE A 71 -16.18 12.02 3.90
C ILE A 71 -17.49 12.26 4.65
N HIS A 72 -18.26 13.26 4.23
CA HIS A 72 -19.53 13.66 4.86
C HIS A 72 -20.72 12.72 4.54
N ASP A 73 -20.58 11.84 3.53
CA ASP A 73 -21.65 10.94 3.06
C ASP A 73 -21.85 9.68 3.94
N ASN A 74 -21.07 9.53 5.01
CA ASN A 74 -21.08 8.33 5.86
C ASN A 74 -22.14 8.36 6.96
N ASP A 75 -22.91 9.44 7.11
CA ASP A 75 -23.82 9.65 8.24
C ASP A 75 -25.18 8.92 8.13
N ASN A 76 -25.51 8.34 6.96
CA ASN A 76 -26.87 7.88 6.65
C ASN A 76 -27.01 6.37 6.34
N GLY A 77 -25.96 5.56 6.52
CA GLY A 77 -25.95 4.12 6.20
C GLY A 77 -25.51 3.22 7.36
N SER A 78 -25.53 1.90 7.16
CA SER A 78 -24.88 1.00 8.13
C SER A 78 -23.36 1.26 8.18
N ASN A 79 -22.70 1.03 9.32
CA ASN A 79 -21.24 1.24 9.46
C ASN A 79 -20.41 0.55 8.37
N LYS A 80 -20.89 -0.59 7.84
CA LYS A 80 -20.22 -1.33 6.77
C LYS A 80 -20.33 -0.63 5.41
N GLU A 81 -21.52 -0.15 5.05
CA GLU A 81 -21.76 0.57 3.79
C GLU A 81 -21.00 1.90 3.76
N ALA A 82 -20.93 2.60 4.89
CA ALA A 82 -20.13 3.81 5.05
C ALA A 82 -18.64 3.57 4.79
N VAL A 83 -18.08 2.49 5.35
CA VAL A 83 -16.69 2.09 5.10
C VAL A 83 -16.46 1.71 3.63
N GLU A 84 -17.36 0.95 3.03
CA GLU A 84 -17.28 0.56 1.62
C GLU A 84 -17.32 1.79 0.69
N ASN A 85 -18.22 2.73 0.97
CA ASN A 85 -18.33 4.00 0.24
C ASN A 85 -17.05 4.83 0.37
N SER A 86 -16.46 4.91 1.58
CA SER A 86 -15.19 5.60 1.81
C SER A 86 -14.03 4.99 1.03
N LYS A 87 -13.90 3.65 1.03
CA LYS A 87 -12.93 2.93 0.20
C LYS A 87 -13.14 3.19 -1.29
N ARG A 88 -14.39 3.19 -1.76
CA ARG A 88 -14.72 3.48 -3.17
C ARG A 88 -14.33 4.90 -3.56
N ILE A 89 -14.55 5.87 -2.69
CA ILE A 89 -14.16 7.26 -2.90
C ILE A 89 -12.64 7.39 -2.93
N LEU A 90 -11.91 6.77 -1.99
CA LEU A 90 -10.45 6.72 -1.99
C LEU A 90 -9.91 6.19 -3.32
N LEU A 91 -10.40 5.05 -3.80
CA LEU A 91 -9.98 4.47 -5.07
C LEU A 91 -10.29 5.40 -6.26
N ARG A 92 -11.44 6.10 -6.24
CA ARG A 92 -11.78 7.08 -7.26
C ARG A 92 -10.82 8.28 -7.23
N MET A 93 -10.40 8.76 -6.06
CA MET A 93 -9.39 9.81 -5.92
C MET A 93 -8.03 9.34 -6.46
N LEU A 94 -7.62 8.11 -6.12
CA LEU A 94 -6.35 7.55 -6.60
C LEU A 94 -6.30 7.44 -8.14
N LYS A 95 -7.44 7.18 -8.80
CA LYS A 95 -7.53 7.20 -10.28
C LYS A 95 -7.26 8.56 -10.91
N THR A 96 -7.61 9.66 -10.25
CA THR A 96 -7.50 11.01 -10.84
C THR A 96 -6.07 11.57 -10.74
N LEU A 97 -5.17 10.88 -10.04
CA LEU A 97 -3.76 11.24 -9.96
C LEU A 97 -3.07 11.07 -11.34
N LYS A 98 -2.64 12.19 -11.93
CA LYS A 98 -2.13 12.27 -13.31
C LYS A 98 -0.96 11.32 -13.62
N ASN A 99 -0.04 11.14 -12.66
CA ASN A 99 1.22 10.41 -12.83
C ASN A 99 1.35 9.19 -11.90
N HIS A 100 0.24 8.51 -11.61
CA HIS A 100 0.27 7.38 -10.68
C HIS A 100 -0.04 6.04 -11.38
N PRO A 101 0.53 4.89 -10.93
CA PRO A 101 0.17 3.54 -11.40
C PRO A 101 -1.31 3.14 -11.22
N PHE A 102 -2.17 4.02 -10.71
CA PHE A 102 -3.58 3.74 -10.42
C PHE A 102 -4.54 4.05 -11.58
N LYS A 103 -4.07 4.20 -12.82
CA LYS A 103 -4.92 4.56 -13.97
C LYS A 103 -5.98 3.50 -14.31
N ASN A 104 -5.70 2.23 -14.00
CA ASN A 104 -6.53 1.08 -14.39
C ASN A 104 -7.29 0.43 -13.22
N ILE A 105 -7.73 1.16 -12.19
CA ILE A 105 -8.53 0.54 -11.11
C ILE A 105 -9.88 0.08 -11.69
N ASN A 106 -10.14 -1.22 -11.75
CA ASN A 106 -11.44 -1.72 -12.17
C ASN A 106 -12.43 -1.68 -10.98
N ILE A 107 -12.98 -0.49 -10.69
CA ILE A 107 -13.93 -0.23 -9.59
C ILE A 107 -15.25 -1.02 -9.75
N ALA A 108 -15.51 -1.60 -10.93
CA ALA A 108 -16.74 -2.32 -11.24
C ALA A 108 -16.92 -3.64 -10.46
N ASN A 109 -15.87 -4.16 -9.82
CA ASN A 109 -16.00 -5.37 -9.00
C ASN A 109 -16.35 -5.01 -7.55
N LEU A 110 -17.63 -4.70 -7.31
CA LEU A 110 -18.17 -4.34 -5.99
C LEU A 110 -17.82 -5.37 -4.88
N LYS A 111 -17.62 -6.64 -5.24
CA LYS A 111 -17.16 -7.69 -4.31
C LYS A 111 -15.77 -7.44 -3.71
N SER A 112 -14.91 -6.72 -4.43
CA SER A 112 -13.54 -6.40 -3.99
C SER A 112 -13.49 -5.30 -2.92
N LEU A 113 -14.54 -4.49 -2.76
CA LEU A 113 -14.56 -3.40 -1.78
C LEU A 113 -14.71 -3.90 -0.33
N ASN A 114 -15.15 -5.15 -0.16
CA ASN A 114 -15.17 -5.84 1.14
C ASN A 114 -13.79 -6.34 1.58
N LEU A 115 -12.77 -6.27 0.72
CA LEU A 115 -11.41 -6.68 1.06
C LEU A 115 -10.68 -5.58 1.84
N PRO A 116 -9.67 -5.95 2.64
CA PRO A 116 -8.69 -4.99 3.13
C PRO A 116 -8.07 -4.19 1.98
N LEU A 117 -7.74 -2.91 2.21
CA LEU A 117 -7.16 -2.02 1.19
C LEU A 117 -5.88 -2.61 0.57
N LEU A 118 -5.08 -3.34 1.35
CA LEU A 118 -3.83 -3.94 0.88
C LEU A 118 -4.12 -5.01 -0.18
N GLU A 119 -5.14 -5.84 0.03
CA GLU A 119 -5.56 -6.87 -0.92
C GLU A 119 -6.09 -6.27 -2.22
N ILE A 120 -6.77 -5.12 -2.13
CA ILE A 120 -7.20 -4.37 -3.30
C ILE A 120 -5.96 -3.91 -4.09
N PHE A 121 -4.95 -3.35 -3.43
CA PHE A 121 -3.72 -2.91 -4.09
C PHE A 121 -2.91 -4.06 -4.69
N ILE A 122 -2.79 -5.19 -3.98
CA ILE A 122 -2.15 -6.41 -4.49
C ILE A 122 -2.89 -6.91 -5.72
N SER A 123 -4.21 -7.01 -5.67
CA SER A 123 -5.04 -7.46 -6.81
C SER A 123 -4.87 -6.55 -8.02
N MET A 124 -4.82 -5.23 -7.81
CA MET A 124 -4.56 -4.26 -8.86
C MET A 124 -3.17 -4.44 -9.49
N PHE A 125 -2.14 -4.58 -8.65
CA PHE A 125 -0.77 -4.81 -9.10
C PHE A 125 -0.66 -6.09 -9.93
N LEU A 126 -1.20 -7.20 -9.44
CA LEU A 126 -1.20 -8.47 -10.16
C LEU A 126 -1.95 -8.38 -11.49
N GLY A 127 -3.03 -7.60 -11.56
CA GLY A 127 -3.74 -7.32 -12.79
C GLY A 127 -2.86 -6.64 -13.85
N GLU A 128 -2.06 -5.65 -13.46
CA GLU A 128 -1.13 -4.97 -14.37
C GLU A 128 0.08 -5.85 -14.73
N VAL A 129 0.63 -6.60 -13.77
CA VAL A 129 1.72 -7.57 -14.03
C VAL A 129 1.26 -8.64 -15.01
N SER A 130 0.03 -9.16 -14.88
CA SER A 130 -0.53 -10.13 -15.82
C SER A 130 -0.62 -9.58 -17.24
N LYS A 131 -1.02 -8.30 -17.40
CA LYS A 131 -1.02 -7.63 -18.71
C LYS A 131 0.40 -7.50 -19.26
N LEU A 132 1.36 -7.10 -18.44
CA LEU A 132 2.75 -6.95 -18.84
C LEU A 132 3.36 -8.27 -19.31
N ILE A 133 3.14 -9.36 -18.55
CA ILE A 133 3.64 -10.70 -18.90
C ILE A 133 3.06 -11.17 -20.26
N LYS A 134 1.78 -10.87 -20.53
CA LYS A 134 1.13 -11.23 -21.81
C LYS A 134 1.69 -10.47 -23.01
N ILE A 135 2.16 -9.23 -22.82
CA ILE A 135 2.80 -8.42 -23.88
C ILE A 135 4.27 -8.84 -24.07
N GLY A 136 4.91 -9.34 -23.00
CA GLY A 136 6.31 -9.76 -22.97
C GLY A 136 7.15 -8.86 -22.07
N ILE A 137 8.05 -9.47 -21.30
CA ILE A 137 9.02 -8.73 -20.47
C ILE A 137 10.15 -8.28 -21.38
N LYS A 138 10.51 -6.99 -21.31
CA LYS A 138 11.67 -6.45 -22.04
C LYS A 138 12.92 -7.22 -21.64
N SER A 139 13.51 -7.95 -22.58
CA SER A 139 14.78 -8.64 -22.40
C SER A 139 15.88 -7.82 -23.09
N ASP A 140 16.60 -7.02 -22.32
CA ASP A 140 17.77 -6.31 -22.83
C ASP A 140 18.96 -7.27 -22.91
N TYR A 141 19.64 -7.28 -24.06
CA TYR A 141 20.89 -8.03 -24.21
C TYR A 141 22.00 -7.30 -23.47
N VAL A 142 22.66 -7.98 -22.54
CA VAL A 142 23.87 -7.49 -21.88
C VAL A 142 25.08 -8.11 -22.58
N GLU A 143 26.05 -7.28 -22.94
CA GLU A 143 27.32 -7.76 -23.46
C GLU A 143 28.09 -8.47 -22.34
N LEU A 144 28.46 -9.73 -22.58
CA LEU A 144 29.18 -10.56 -21.63
C LEU A 144 30.36 -11.19 -22.36
N GLU A 145 31.57 -10.87 -21.92
CA GLU A 145 32.82 -11.48 -22.39
C GLU A 145 33.26 -12.51 -21.36
N ASP A 146 33.33 -13.77 -21.76
CA ASP A 146 33.77 -14.87 -20.90
C ASP A 146 34.48 -15.95 -21.72
N ASN A 147 35.46 -16.63 -21.10
CA ASN A 147 36.25 -17.68 -21.73
C ASN A 147 35.51 -19.02 -21.65
N LEU A 148 34.39 -19.10 -22.38
CA LEU A 148 33.55 -20.29 -22.41
C LEU A 148 34.18 -21.40 -23.29
N LYS A 149 34.04 -22.66 -22.86
CA LYS A 149 34.48 -23.85 -23.62
C LYS A 149 33.69 -24.09 -24.91
N ILE A 150 32.68 -23.27 -25.19
CA ILE A 150 31.81 -23.35 -26.37
C ILE A 150 31.79 -22.00 -27.08
N PHE A 151 31.79 -22.03 -28.41
CA PHE A 151 31.79 -20.81 -29.22
C PHE A 151 30.39 -20.19 -29.28
N LYS A 152 30.23 -18.97 -28.74
CA LYS A 152 29.01 -18.17 -28.87
C LYS A 152 29.38 -16.71 -29.20
N ARG A 153 29.09 -16.27 -30.44
CA ARG A 153 29.26 -14.89 -30.97
C ARG A 153 30.72 -14.39 -31.08
N LYS A 154 30.87 -13.08 -31.35
CA LYS A 154 32.08 -12.36 -31.79
C LYS A 154 33.24 -12.54 -30.81
N THR A 155 34.40 -12.93 -31.32
CA THR A 155 35.63 -13.12 -30.54
C THR A 155 36.47 -11.86 -30.49
N LYS A 156 37.04 -11.54 -29.32
CA LYS A 156 38.21 -10.66 -29.20
C LYS A 156 39.46 -11.53 -29.35
N ASN A 157 40.18 -11.37 -30.45
CA ASN A 157 41.52 -11.92 -30.57
C ASN A 157 42.45 -11.08 -29.69
N LEU A 158 42.97 -11.64 -28.60
CA LEU A 158 44.16 -11.09 -27.97
C LEU A 158 45.32 -11.32 -28.94
N GLY A 159 45.73 -10.26 -29.62
CA GLY A 159 46.91 -10.28 -30.47
C GLY A 159 48.11 -10.77 -29.68
N ALA A 160 48.77 -11.79 -30.20
CA ALA A 160 50.09 -12.19 -29.75
C ALA A 160 51.06 -11.05 -30.11
N ASN A 161 51.35 -10.18 -29.13
CA ASN A 161 52.52 -9.33 -29.20
C ASN A 161 53.73 -10.26 -29.16
N THR A 162 54.43 -10.30 -30.30
CA THR A 162 55.70 -10.98 -30.51
C THR A 162 56.84 -10.12 -30.00
#